data_AF-A0A350ERS6-F1
#
_entry.id   AF-A0A350ERS6-F1
#
_cell.length_a   1.000
_cell.length_b   1.000
_cell.length_c   1.000
_cell.angle_alpha   90.00
_cell.angle_beta   90.00
_cell.angle_gamma   90.00
#
_symmetry.space_group_name_H-M   'P 1'
#
loop_
_entity.id
_entity.type
_entity.pdbx_description
1 polymer ?
#
loop_
_entity_poly.entity_id
_entity_poly.type
_entity_poly.pdbx_seq_one_letter_code
_entity_poly.pdbx_strand_id
1 'polypeptide(L)'
;MLGSGVPQRVPVWATNRDAAPVGTFHMATPIPVPLDSKAARMPARRVQLSTMAVLIAFVSGCTTARKAPGDPYGSPPFLFDRHEMTAGSNKEQTVLTGSLLGGPVADFAFVSVDEQGIRRLEIHAYDGSAWRPRLSATLGAEVLFVDIAAIGGHERLITYEPGRFNWLNPETMKEQLLIEVEGTFRPTTRDRIPHVDLTRDLNRDGRDDLVMPGVDGFWISVQRDDGSFAPFSRYGPAEPFADTPVSGFDLEEGALKKGTTYGDVGITAATVPLYLNRIHQLDYDQDGRIDLAFWNRDHFAIHLQTDTAEFTPAATRANIRVPFDFDGVYSRAADYTDQGIFALLFGIGKKTERTVLHSFRDLNGDGAADLVLLTLRGRSITKQRSQYAVHFGKSSSDGLRFEANPDATFRPRGKAGGMQPWGYASQSFEDFDGDGRTDMLFRQVKVDFGGMLLALIGKSVAIDLEIFSMQEGVFRTKPAARRKLRRFSPFAGADNIFFPPVMTGDVNGDGRTDLVAGRDPEKLHLYPGVAGPELLGKKPVAVNVLLPRDERDARLADMNLDGKQDIVLHHRSRNEPDRVVILMAR
;
A
#
# COMPACT_ATOMS: atom_id res chain seq x y z
N MET A 1 -57.07 -33.89 -35.31
CA MET A 1 -56.10 -34.75 -34.61
C MET A 1 -55.55 -33.90 -33.45
N LEU A 2 -56.23 -33.86 -32.29
CA LEU A 2 -56.02 -34.69 -31.07
C LEU A 2 -54.56 -34.60 -30.56
N GLY A 3 -54.20 -34.18 -29.34
CA GLY A 3 -54.87 -33.68 -28.12
C GLY A 3 -53.76 -33.37 -27.08
N SER A 4 -53.78 -32.22 -26.40
CA SER A 4 -54.18 -31.99 -24.99
C SER A 4 -53.30 -32.60 -23.88
N GLY A 5 -52.84 -31.78 -22.92
CA GLY A 5 -52.68 -32.20 -21.52
C GLY A 5 -51.47 -31.65 -20.73
N VAL A 6 -51.73 -30.65 -19.88
CA VAL A 6 -51.00 -30.30 -18.63
C VAL A 6 -51.73 -31.07 -17.49
N PRO A 7 -51.12 -31.59 -16.37
CA PRO A 7 -50.63 -30.75 -15.27
C PRO A 7 -49.56 -31.30 -14.26
N GLN A 8 -49.18 -30.38 -13.37
CA GLN A 8 -48.38 -30.46 -12.14
C GLN A 8 -48.63 -31.67 -11.21
N ARG A 9 -47.62 -32.04 -10.40
CA ARG A 9 -47.68 -32.02 -8.91
C ARG A 9 -46.36 -32.47 -8.23
N VAL A 10 -46.07 -31.79 -7.13
CA VAL A 10 -45.06 -32.07 -6.09
C VAL A 10 -45.49 -33.27 -5.21
N PRO A 11 -44.57 -33.89 -4.46
CA PRO A 11 -44.85 -34.10 -3.04
C PRO A 11 -43.72 -33.67 -2.09
N VAL A 12 -44.13 -33.04 -0.99
CA VAL A 12 -43.42 -32.84 0.27
C VAL A 12 -44.06 -33.81 1.30
N TRP A 13 -43.34 -34.08 2.40
CA TRP A 13 -43.70 -34.76 3.68
C TRP A 13 -42.92 -36.09 3.86
N ALA A 14 -42.35 -36.45 5.02
CA ALA A 14 -42.18 -35.81 6.32
C ALA A 14 -41.31 -36.72 7.23
N THR A 15 -40.55 -36.08 8.12
CA THR A 15 -40.25 -36.43 9.55
C THR A 15 -39.41 -37.63 9.99
N ASN A 16 -38.55 -37.28 10.97
CA ASN A 16 -38.09 -38.01 12.16
C ASN A 16 -36.99 -39.06 11.99
N ARG A 17 -36.12 -39.33 12.97
CA ARG A 17 -35.57 -38.71 14.20
C ARG A 17 -34.70 -39.85 14.79
N ASP A 18 -33.63 -39.51 15.51
CA ASP A 18 -32.88 -40.39 16.43
C ASP A 18 -32.00 -41.49 15.80
N ALA A 19 -30.80 -41.86 16.26
CA ALA A 19 -29.88 -41.37 17.28
C ALA A 19 -28.52 -42.11 17.14
N ALA A 20 -27.42 -41.36 17.31
CA ALA A 20 -26.15 -41.64 18.04
C ALA A 20 -25.30 -42.93 17.81
N PRO A 21 -24.10 -43.06 18.42
CA PRO A 21 -22.93 -42.17 18.38
C PRO A 21 -21.61 -42.94 18.03
N VAL A 22 -20.61 -42.24 17.50
CA VAL A 22 -19.21 -42.72 17.40
C VAL A 22 -18.33 -41.47 17.57
N GLY A 23 -17.31 -41.36 18.39
CA GLY A 23 -16.66 -42.20 19.38
C GLY A 23 -15.48 -41.35 19.87
N THR A 24 -15.37 -41.15 21.17
CA THR A 24 -14.34 -40.34 21.84
C THR A 24 -12.95 -40.97 21.68
N PHE A 25 -11.96 -40.20 21.19
CA PHE A 25 -10.54 -40.55 21.28
C PHE A 25 -9.89 -39.79 22.44
N HIS A 26 -9.40 -40.55 23.41
CA HIS A 26 -8.64 -40.08 24.57
C HIS A 26 -7.24 -39.64 24.17
N MET A 27 -6.83 -38.45 24.64
CA MET A 27 -5.44 -37.99 24.67
C MET A 27 -4.64 -38.79 25.69
N ALA A 28 -3.53 -39.37 25.26
CA ALA A 28 -2.53 -39.99 26.12
C ALA A 28 -1.59 -38.95 26.72
N THR A 29 -1.25 -39.15 27.99
CA THR A 29 -0.34 -38.35 28.82
C THR A 29 1.14 -38.49 28.42
N PRO A 30 1.98 -37.46 28.68
CA PRO A 30 3.40 -37.49 28.34
C PRO A 30 4.26 -38.21 29.40
N ILE A 31 5.21 -39.01 28.93
CA ILE A 31 6.25 -39.69 29.73
C ILE A 31 7.52 -38.83 29.77
N PRO A 32 8.16 -38.60 30.93
CA PRO A 32 9.38 -37.81 31.06
C PRO A 32 10.64 -38.67 30.81
N VAL A 33 11.68 -38.08 30.21
CA VAL A 33 13.01 -38.70 30.07
C VAL A 33 14.06 -37.82 30.76
N PRO A 34 15.04 -38.38 31.51
CA PRO A 34 15.88 -37.64 32.44
C PRO A 34 17.14 -37.05 31.78
N LEU A 35 17.54 -35.88 32.28
CA LEU A 35 18.85 -35.26 32.05
C LEU A 35 19.89 -35.95 32.94
N ASP A 36 20.89 -36.59 32.33
CA ASP A 36 22.09 -37.05 33.03
C ASP A 36 23.34 -36.33 32.50
N SER A 37 24.17 -35.94 33.45
CA SER A 37 25.34 -35.07 33.33
C SER A 37 26.59 -35.86 32.96
N LYS A 38 27.34 -35.44 31.94
CA LYS A 38 28.79 -35.70 31.88
C LYS A 38 29.58 -34.52 31.32
N ALA A 39 30.52 -34.09 32.14
CA ALA A 39 31.51 -33.07 31.92
C ALA A 39 32.54 -33.46 30.86
N ALA A 40 32.97 -32.49 30.06
CA ALA A 40 34.23 -32.54 29.31
C ALA A 40 34.97 -31.21 29.50
N ARG A 41 36.16 -31.30 30.12
CA ARG A 41 37.13 -30.22 30.34
C ARG A 41 37.90 -29.92 29.05
N MET A 42 38.19 -28.63 28.76
CA MET A 42 39.47 -28.12 28.20
C MET A 42 39.43 -26.58 28.01
N PRO A 43 40.58 -25.87 27.87
CA PRO A 43 41.23 -25.15 28.95
C PRO A 43 41.16 -23.61 28.86
N ALA A 44 41.48 -22.98 29.99
CA ALA A 44 41.46 -21.54 30.25
C ALA A 44 42.46 -20.74 29.38
N ARG A 45 41.98 -19.62 28.80
CA ARG A 45 42.81 -18.49 28.40
C ARG A 45 42.57 -17.32 29.34
N ARG A 46 43.64 -16.88 29.99
CA ARG A 46 43.73 -15.69 30.85
C ARG A 46 43.34 -14.43 30.06
N VAL A 47 42.44 -13.63 30.61
CA VAL A 47 42.32 -12.20 30.31
C VAL A 47 42.60 -11.46 31.61
N GLN A 48 43.63 -10.61 31.59
CA GLN A 48 44.04 -9.77 32.71
C GLN A 48 42.93 -8.76 33.05
N LEU A 49 42.50 -8.75 34.31
CA LEU A 49 41.83 -7.61 34.91
C LEU A 49 42.88 -6.54 35.25
N SER A 50 42.68 -5.33 34.73
CA SER A 50 43.33 -4.12 35.21
C SER A 50 42.32 -3.33 36.03
N THR A 51 42.58 -3.25 37.32
CA THR A 51 41.87 -2.49 38.35
C THR A 51 42.29 -1.01 38.31
N MET A 52 41.34 -0.08 38.44
CA MET A 52 41.43 1.19 39.23
C MET A 52 40.16 2.02 38.92
N ALA A 53 39.20 2.15 39.83
CA ALA A 53 39.13 2.98 41.04
C ALA A 53 38.47 4.35 40.78
N VAL A 54 37.18 4.48 41.16
CA VAL A 54 36.63 5.29 42.27
C VAL A 54 36.32 6.75 41.90
N LEU A 55 35.02 7.13 41.96
CA LEU A 55 34.56 8.16 42.90
C LEU A 55 33.03 8.11 43.06
N ILE A 56 32.58 7.76 44.27
CA ILE A 56 31.21 7.94 44.72
C ILE A 56 31.19 9.31 45.42
N ALA A 57 30.35 10.23 44.94
CA ALA A 57 29.96 11.41 45.68
C ALA A 57 28.45 11.35 45.92
N PHE A 58 28.07 11.15 47.18
CA PHE A 58 26.71 11.34 47.66
C PHE A 58 26.49 12.84 47.90
N VAL A 59 25.45 13.41 47.28
CA VAL A 59 24.79 14.61 47.79
C VAL A 59 23.29 14.36 47.77
N SER A 60 22.70 14.35 48.97
CA SER A 60 21.27 14.21 49.20
C SER A 60 20.55 15.55 48.99
N GLY A 61 19.32 15.48 48.47
CA GLY A 61 18.26 16.45 48.79
C GLY A 61 17.84 17.38 47.66
N CYS A 62 16.71 17.06 47.02
CA CYS A 62 15.50 17.89 47.02
C CYS A 62 14.44 17.22 46.13
N THR A 63 13.30 16.87 46.73
CA THR A 63 12.08 16.46 46.03
C THR A 63 11.53 17.64 45.25
N THR A 64 11.65 17.60 43.92
CA THR A 64 10.88 18.45 43.00
C THR A 64 10.00 17.58 42.12
N ALA A 65 8.74 18.00 41.99
CA ALA A 65 7.68 17.34 41.24
C ALA A 65 8.15 16.80 39.87
N ARG A 66 7.72 15.57 39.55
CA ARG A 66 7.85 14.98 38.21
C ARG A 66 7.19 15.91 37.20
N LYS A 67 8.02 16.64 36.45
CA LYS A 67 7.65 17.24 35.17
C LYS A 67 7.32 16.08 34.21
N ALA A 68 6.26 16.21 33.42
CA ALA A 68 5.99 15.29 32.31
C ALA A 68 7.26 15.13 31.45
N PRO A 69 7.51 13.96 30.83
CA PRO A 69 8.70 13.76 30.01
C PRO A 69 8.69 14.81 28.89
N GLY A 70 9.63 15.75 28.95
CA GLY A 70 9.89 16.67 27.85
C GLY A 70 10.42 15.89 26.66
N ASP A 71 10.06 16.35 25.46
CA ASP A 71 10.47 15.79 24.18
C ASP A 71 12.00 15.52 24.13
N PRO A 72 12.45 14.25 24.12
CA PRO A 72 13.87 13.93 23.99
C PRO A 72 14.40 14.14 22.56
N TYR A 73 13.52 14.38 21.60
CA TYR A 73 13.82 14.58 20.19
C TYR A 73 13.40 15.99 19.77
N GLY A 74 14.08 17.01 20.28
CA GLY A 74 13.85 18.40 19.87
C GLY A 74 13.95 18.54 18.35
N SER A 75 12.79 18.62 17.68
CA SER A 75 12.66 19.03 16.28
C SER A 75 13.11 20.48 16.14
N PRO A 76 13.58 20.91 14.96
CA PRO A 76 13.73 22.34 14.69
C PRO A 76 12.38 23.01 14.98
N PRO A 77 12.29 23.93 15.96
CA PRO A 77 11.01 24.42 16.48
C PRO A 77 10.29 25.35 15.50
N PHE A 78 10.66 25.38 14.22
CA PHE A 78 10.13 26.29 13.21
C PHE A 78 9.55 25.60 11.98
N LEU A 79 9.65 24.27 11.86
CA LEU A 79 9.08 23.54 10.71
C LEU A 79 7.76 22.83 11.03
N PHE A 80 7.67 22.23 12.21
CA PHE A 80 6.51 21.42 12.57
C PHE A 80 6.02 21.72 13.98
N ASP A 81 4.71 21.65 14.17
CA ASP A 81 4.07 21.38 15.45
C ASP A 81 3.95 19.86 15.64
N ARG A 82 4.52 19.36 16.73
CA ARG A 82 4.54 17.92 17.02
C ARG A 82 3.41 17.57 17.97
N HIS A 83 2.62 16.60 17.57
CA HIS A 83 1.58 15.98 18.38
C HIS A 83 1.82 14.47 18.46
N GLU A 84 1.34 13.88 19.55
CA GLU A 84 1.47 12.45 19.79
C GLU A 84 0.18 11.97 20.46
N MET A 85 -0.33 10.85 19.98
CA MET A 85 -1.48 10.18 20.60
C MET A 85 -1.21 8.69 20.70
N THR A 86 -1.76 8.09 21.76
CA THR A 86 -1.79 6.65 21.95
C THR A 86 -3.16 6.18 21.50
N ALA A 87 -3.17 5.30 20.52
CA ALA A 87 -4.35 4.57 20.10
C ALA A 87 -4.88 3.75 21.30
N GLY A 88 -6.17 3.44 21.36
CA GLY A 88 -6.79 2.79 22.54
C GLY A 88 -6.13 1.47 23.01
N SER A 89 -6.65 0.85 24.06
CA SER A 89 -6.00 -0.32 24.70
C SER A 89 -5.94 -1.63 23.88
N ASN A 90 -6.54 -1.64 22.68
CA ASN A 90 -6.65 -2.85 21.87
C ASN A 90 -5.40 -3.08 21.03
N LYS A 91 -5.03 -4.35 20.84
CA LYS A 91 -3.88 -4.74 20.00
C LYS A 91 -4.28 -4.71 18.52
N GLU A 92 -3.28 -4.53 17.64
CA GLU A 92 -3.40 -4.65 16.18
C GLU A 92 -4.53 -3.80 15.57
N GLN A 93 -4.46 -2.50 15.77
CA GLN A 93 -5.49 -1.56 15.32
C GLN A 93 -5.27 -1.12 13.86
N THR A 94 -6.38 -0.89 13.17
CA THR A 94 -6.39 -0.21 11.88
C THR A 94 -6.67 1.26 12.11
N VAL A 95 -5.81 2.13 11.57
CA VAL A 95 -5.86 3.58 11.78
C VAL A 95 -6.12 4.27 10.45
N LEU A 96 -7.26 4.95 10.35
CA LEU A 96 -7.62 5.78 9.19
C LEU A 96 -7.68 7.25 9.61
N THR A 97 -7.57 8.16 8.65
CA THR A 97 -7.71 9.61 8.90
C THR A 97 -8.58 10.25 7.83
N GLY A 98 -9.37 11.23 8.23
CA GLY A 98 -10.27 12.01 7.38
C GLY A 98 -11.16 12.93 8.22
N SER A 99 -11.83 13.89 7.61
CA SER A 99 -12.82 14.80 8.18
C SER A 99 -14.16 14.10 8.42
N LEU A 100 -14.16 13.14 9.35
CA LEU A 100 -15.32 12.29 9.66
C LEU A 100 -16.39 13.02 10.49
N LEU A 101 -15.98 14.01 11.28
CA LEU A 101 -16.84 14.81 12.17
C LEU A 101 -16.98 16.26 11.70
N GLY A 102 -16.43 16.61 10.53
CA GLY A 102 -16.53 17.95 9.93
C GLY A 102 -15.71 19.02 10.66
N GLY A 103 -14.69 18.62 11.42
CA GLY A 103 -13.74 19.55 12.05
C GLY A 103 -12.78 20.18 11.04
N PRO A 104 -12.11 21.30 11.41
CA PRO A 104 -11.11 21.95 10.56
C PRO A 104 -9.78 21.19 10.50
N VAL A 105 -9.61 20.17 11.34
CA VAL A 105 -8.47 19.26 11.36
C VAL A 105 -9.03 17.85 11.25
N ALA A 106 -8.42 17.02 10.39
CA ALA A 106 -8.82 15.65 10.15
C ALA A 106 -8.84 14.82 11.44
N ASP A 107 -9.83 13.96 11.53
CA ASP A 107 -10.01 13.02 12.63
C ASP A 107 -9.17 11.77 12.41
N PHE A 108 -9.04 10.97 13.46
CA PHE A 108 -8.52 9.61 13.39
C PHE A 108 -9.58 8.60 13.77
N ALA A 109 -9.78 7.59 12.91
CA ALA A 109 -10.61 6.43 13.22
C ALA A 109 -9.72 5.25 13.57
N PHE A 110 -9.89 4.73 14.80
CA PHE A 110 -9.24 3.54 15.30
C PHE A 110 -10.21 2.38 15.29
N VAL A 111 -9.93 1.37 14.48
CA VAL A 111 -10.74 0.17 14.34
C VAL A 111 -9.98 -1.02 14.92
N SER A 112 -10.65 -1.83 15.75
CA SER A 112 -10.03 -2.98 16.42
C SER A 112 -11.03 -4.08 16.70
N VAL A 113 -10.54 -5.28 16.99
CA VAL A 113 -11.33 -6.40 17.50
C VAL A 113 -10.86 -6.66 18.93
N ASP A 114 -11.76 -6.56 19.91
CA ASP A 114 -11.41 -6.81 21.32
C ASP A 114 -11.28 -8.32 21.62
N GLU A 115 -10.85 -8.66 22.83
CA GLU A 115 -10.64 -10.06 23.25
C GLU A 115 -11.93 -10.90 23.20
N GLN A 116 -13.10 -10.26 23.20
CA GLN A 116 -14.41 -10.90 23.07
C GLN A 116 -14.85 -11.04 21.61
N GLY A 117 -14.05 -10.60 20.65
CA GLY A 117 -14.38 -10.60 19.22
C GLY A 117 -15.28 -9.44 18.80
N ILE A 118 -15.51 -8.44 19.67
CA ILE A 118 -16.35 -7.30 19.36
C ILE A 118 -15.53 -6.28 18.57
N ARG A 119 -16.10 -5.82 17.46
CA ARG A 119 -15.49 -4.85 16.56
C ARG A 119 -15.74 -3.44 17.09
N ARG A 120 -14.68 -2.77 17.53
CA ARG A 120 -14.72 -1.44 18.15
C ARG A 120 -14.23 -0.39 17.18
N LEU A 121 -14.91 0.75 17.18
CA LEU A 121 -14.47 1.99 16.55
C LEU A 121 -14.34 3.07 17.61
N GLU A 122 -13.24 3.82 17.56
CA GLU A 122 -13.08 5.10 18.26
C GLU A 122 -12.69 6.18 17.25
N ILE A 123 -13.42 7.29 17.23
CA ILE A 123 -13.05 8.48 16.45
C ILE A 123 -12.49 9.54 17.40
N HIS A 124 -11.28 9.99 17.10
CA HIS A 124 -10.57 11.02 17.84
C HIS A 124 -10.49 12.29 17.01
N ALA A 125 -10.93 13.41 17.58
CA ALA A 125 -10.95 14.72 16.91
C ALA A 125 -10.00 15.68 17.60
N TYR A 126 -9.44 16.61 16.84
CA TYR A 126 -8.58 17.66 17.37
C TYR A 126 -9.39 18.68 18.20
N ASP A 127 -8.98 18.93 19.44
CA ASP A 127 -9.66 19.86 20.36
C ASP A 127 -9.06 21.28 20.38
N GLY A 128 -8.12 21.57 19.47
CA GLY A 128 -7.31 22.79 19.48
C GLY A 128 -5.92 22.60 20.10
N SER A 129 -5.69 21.48 20.79
CA SER A 129 -4.39 21.15 21.40
C SER A 129 -3.92 19.71 21.10
N ALA A 130 -4.85 18.76 21.08
CA ALA A 130 -4.57 17.35 20.85
C ALA A 130 -5.79 16.63 20.26
N TRP A 131 -5.55 15.48 19.63
CA TRP A 131 -6.62 14.56 19.30
C TRP A 131 -7.15 13.89 20.56
N ARG A 132 -8.46 13.93 20.76
CA ARG A 132 -9.16 13.34 21.90
C ARG A 132 -10.29 12.43 21.42
N PRO A 133 -10.59 11.33 22.13
CA PRO A 133 -11.77 10.53 21.84
C PRO A 133 -13.01 11.41 21.85
N ARG A 134 -13.79 11.39 20.77
CA ARG A 134 -15.08 12.10 20.65
C ARG A 134 -16.24 11.15 20.53
N LEU A 135 -16.01 10.03 19.88
CA LEU A 135 -17.05 9.12 19.48
C LEU A 135 -16.54 7.69 19.60
N SER A 136 -17.41 6.80 20.07
CA SER A 136 -17.15 5.37 20.12
C SER A 136 -18.37 4.61 19.60
N ALA A 137 -18.12 3.56 18.82
CA ALA A 137 -19.15 2.71 18.23
C ALA A 137 -18.75 1.24 18.32
N THR A 138 -19.76 0.38 18.18
CA THR A 138 -19.56 -1.04 17.88
C THR A 138 -19.96 -1.26 16.44
N LEU A 139 -19.03 -1.76 15.62
CA LEU A 139 -19.31 -2.14 14.24
C LEU A 139 -20.01 -3.50 14.19
N GLY A 140 -20.78 -3.75 13.13
CA GLY A 140 -21.49 -5.01 12.90
C GLY A 140 -20.55 -6.21 12.90
N ALA A 141 -20.97 -7.34 13.48
CA ALA A 141 -20.13 -8.52 13.66
C ALA A 141 -19.56 -9.10 12.34
N GLU A 142 -20.24 -8.86 11.22
CA GLU A 142 -19.86 -9.34 9.89
C GLU A 142 -18.98 -8.36 9.09
N VAL A 143 -18.60 -7.20 9.65
CA VAL A 143 -17.70 -6.25 8.97
C VAL A 143 -16.34 -6.89 8.72
N LEU A 144 -15.91 -6.93 7.46
CA LEU A 144 -14.66 -7.58 7.05
C LEU A 144 -13.53 -6.59 6.79
N PHE A 145 -13.83 -5.36 6.38
CA PHE A 145 -12.86 -4.29 6.21
C PHE A 145 -13.54 -2.92 6.33
N VAL A 146 -12.71 -1.88 6.42
CA VAL A 146 -13.12 -0.47 6.45
C VAL A 146 -12.35 0.34 5.42
N ASP A 147 -12.90 1.48 5.02
CA ASP A 147 -12.26 2.50 4.17
C ASP A 147 -12.86 3.88 4.48
N ILE A 148 -12.29 4.96 3.93
CA ILE A 148 -12.85 6.31 3.97
C ILE A 148 -13.11 6.79 2.55
N ALA A 149 -14.29 7.35 2.32
CA ALA A 149 -14.69 7.83 0.99
C ALA A 149 -15.38 9.19 1.08
N ALA A 150 -15.10 10.08 0.13
CA ALA A 150 -15.81 11.33 -0.06
C ALA A 150 -17.18 11.06 -0.71
N ILE A 151 -18.24 11.04 0.10
CA ILE A 151 -19.62 10.73 -0.31
C ILE A 151 -20.55 11.91 0.00
N GLY A 152 -21.13 12.49 -1.05
CA GLY A 152 -22.03 13.63 -0.97
C GLY A 152 -21.36 14.86 -0.36
N GLY A 153 -20.08 15.09 -0.69
CA GLY A 153 -19.28 16.21 -0.17
C GLY A 153 -18.76 16.05 1.26
N HIS A 154 -18.86 14.85 1.84
CA HIS A 154 -18.37 14.55 3.18
C HIS A 154 -17.50 13.30 3.17
N GLU A 155 -16.39 13.31 3.90
CA GLU A 155 -15.63 12.07 4.14
C GLU A 155 -16.39 11.18 5.12
N ARG A 156 -16.64 9.93 4.73
CA ARG A 156 -17.40 8.96 5.51
C ARG A 156 -16.58 7.70 5.71
N LEU A 157 -16.63 7.16 6.93
CA LEU A 157 -16.15 5.81 7.19
C LEU A 157 -17.13 4.82 6.55
N ILE A 158 -16.65 4.06 5.58
CA ILE A 158 -17.41 2.96 4.97
C ILE A 158 -16.97 1.63 5.54
N THR A 159 -17.93 0.71 5.65
CA THR A 159 -17.71 -0.67 6.08
C THR A 159 -18.20 -1.62 5.00
N TYR A 160 -17.53 -2.75 4.86
CA TYR A 160 -18.00 -3.83 4.02
C TYR A 160 -18.33 -5.05 4.86
N GLU A 161 -19.50 -5.61 4.60
CA GLU A 161 -19.89 -6.95 5.02
C GLU A 161 -20.34 -7.74 3.78
N PRO A 162 -20.40 -9.08 3.82
CA PRO A 162 -20.75 -9.87 2.65
C PRO A 162 -22.04 -9.39 1.97
N GLY A 163 -21.90 -8.89 0.73
CA GLY A 163 -23.02 -8.48 -0.11
C GLY A 163 -23.40 -7.00 -0.07
N ARG A 164 -22.76 -6.16 0.77
CA ARG A 164 -23.09 -4.73 0.82
C ARG A 164 -21.98 -3.85 1.41
N PHE A 165 -21.97 -2.61 0.94
CA PHE A 165 -21.29 -1.51 1.60
C PHE A 165 -22.27 -0.77 2.51
N ASN A 166 -21.78 -0.37 3.68
CA ASN A 166 -22.47 0.54 4.57
C ASN A 166 -21.59 1.76 4.82
N TRP A 167 -22.17 2.82 5.36
CA TRP A 167 -21.43 3.95 5.91
C TRP A 167 -21.87 4.21 7.35
N LEU A 168 -20.95 4.67 8.20
CA LEU A 168 -21.25 5.01 9.57
C LEU A 168 -21.87 6.40 9.66
N ASN A 169 -23.10 6.49 10.17
CA ASN A 169 -23.70 7.78 10.48
C ASN A 169 -23.16 8.33 11.82
N PRO A 170 -22.42 9.47 11.81
CA PRO A 170 -21.77 9.99 13.01
C PRO A 170 -22.73 10.57 14.05
N GLU A 171 -23.98 10.89 13.66
CA GLU A 171 -25.00 11.39 14.59
C GLU A 171 -25.68 10.24 15.35
N THR A 172 -25.98 9.15 14.65
CA THR A 172 -26.75 8.02 15.21
C THR A 172 -25.88 6.88 15.71
N MET A 173 -24.60 6.87 15.34
CA MET A 173 -23.64 5.81 15.65
C MET A 173 -24.00 4.44 15.09
N LYS A 174 -24.72 4.43 13.96
CA LYS A 174 -25.19 3.21 13.30
C LYS A 174 -24.72 3.17 11.86
N GLU A 175 -24.39 1.96 11.43
CA GLU A 175 -24.16 1.66 10.03
C GLU A 175 -25.47 1.79 9.24
N GLN A 176 -25.41 2.46 8.10
CA GLN A 176 -26.51 2.63 7.18
C GLN A 176 -26.12 2.03 5.83
N LEU A 177 -27.04 1.28 5.21
CA LEU A 177 -26.82 0.72 3.88
C LEU A 177 -26.43 1.83 2.92
N LEU A 178 -25.29 1.65 2.25
CA LEU A 178 -24.85 2.50 1.15
C LEU A 178 -25.34 1.91 -0.17
N ILE A 179 -24.94 0.67 -0.46
CA ILE A 179 -25.31 -0.06 -1.68
C ILE A 179 -25.04 -1.57 -1.55
N GLU A 180 -25.86 -2.39 -2.20
CA GLU A 180 -25.64 -3.85 -2.32
C GLU A 180 -24.64 -4.17 -3.43
N VAL A 181 -23.80 -5.21 -3.26
CA VAL A 181 -22.76 -5.57 -4.22
C VAL A 181 -22.61 -7.09 -4.38
N GLU A 182 -22.44 -7.54 -5.62
CA GLU A 182 -22.11 -8.93 -5.94
C GLU A 182 -20.58 -9.12 -5.93
N GLY A 183 -19.98 -9.02 -4.74
CA GLY A 183 -18.53 -9.15 -4.54
C GLY A 183 -18.22 -10.27 -3.56
N THR A 184 -17.08 -10.94 -3.75
CA THR A 184 -16.55 -11.87 -2.74
C THR A 184 -15.22 -11.37 -2.20
N PHE A 185 -15.24 -10.87 -0.98
CA PHE A 185 -14.03 -10.62 -0.19
C PHE A 185 -13.73 -11.85 0.68
N ARG A 186 -12.48 -12.31 0.67
CA ARG A 186 -11.99 -13.43 1.46
C ARG A 186 -11.10 -12.89 2.58
N PRO A 187 -11.62 -12.76 3.81
CA PRO A 187 -10.83 -12.28 4.93
C PRO A 187 -9.73 -13.30 5.25
N THR A 188 -8.49 -12.84 5.39
CA THR A 188 -7.35 -13.69 5.73
C THR A 188 -7.24 -13.90 7.24
N THR A 189 -7.78 -12.97 8.03
CA THR A 189 -7.90 -13.09 9.48
C THR A 189 -9.24 -12.56 9.99
N ARG A 190 -9.62 -12.95 11.21
CA ARG A 190 -10.83 -12.49 11.93
C ARG A 190 -10.53 -11.66 13.18
N ASP A 191 -9.27 -11.61 13.62
CA ASP A 191 -8.82 -10.85 14.78
C ASP A 191 -8.48 -9.38 14.46
N ARG A 192 -8.57 -8.99 13.18
CA ARG A 192 -8.33 -7.62 12.70
C ARG A 192 -9.34 -7.25 11.62
N ILE A 193 -9.62 -5.96 11.51
CA ILE A 193 -10.37 -5.35 10.40
C ILE A 193 -9.40 -4.52 9.56
N PRO A 194 -8.89 -5.00 8.43
CA PRO A 194 -7.96 -4.24 7.61
C PRO A 194 -8.61 -2.99 7.01
N HIS A 195 -7.78 -2.00 6.69
CA HIS A 195 -8.11 -0.97 5.71
C HIS A 195 -7.94 -1.56 4.31
N VAL A 196 -8.96 -1.44 3.47
CA VAL A 196 -8.92 -1.86 2.06
C VAL A 196 -9.43 -0.70 1.22
N ASP A 197 -8.50 -0.01 0.56
CA ASP A 197 -8.75 1.09 -0.38
C ASP A 197 -9.49 0.57 -1.61
N LEU A 198 -10.79 0.82 -1.67
CA LEU A 198 -11.68 0.48 -2.79
C LEU A 198 -12.38 1.70 -3.37
N THR A 199 -12.19 2.87 -2.77
CA THR A 199 -12.80 4.12 -3.20
C THR A 199 -11.82 5.04 -3.87
N ARG A 200 -12.23 5.59 -5.00
CA ARG A 200 -11.43 6.53 -5.80
C ARG A 200 -12.27 7.19 -6.86
N ASP A 201 -11.93 8.41 -7.20
CA ASP A 201 -12.47 9.09 -8.37
C ASP A 201 -12.01 8.41 -9.67
N LEU A 202 -12.92 7.70 -10.35
CA LEU A 202 -12.61 7.01 -11.61
C LEU A 202 -12.83 7.87 -12.84
N ASN A 203 -13.71 8.85 -12.72
CA ASN A 203 -14.32 9.58 -13.82
C ASN A 203 -13.92 11.07 -13.81
N ARG A 204 -13.03 11.45 -12.89
CA ARG A 204 -12.48 12.79 -12.62
C ARG A 204 -13.53 13.86 -12.31
N ASP A 205 -14.62 13.47 -11.65
CA ASP A 205 -15.67 14.41 -11.23
C ASP A 205 -15.48 14.98 -9.82
N GLY A 206 -14.39 14.60 -9.14
CA GLY A 206 -14.03 15.04 -7.80
C GLY A 206 -14.74 14.27 -6.67
N ARG A 207 -15.42 13.17 -6.98
CA ARG A 207 -16.09 12.29 -6.00
C ARG A 207 -15.53 10.88 -6.09
N ASP A 208 -15.58 10.18 -4.96
CA ASP A 208 -15.12 8.80 -4.92
C ASP A 208 -16.17 7.83 -5.46
N ASP A 209 -15.77 6.98 -6.40
CA ASP A 209 -16.53 5.83 -6.88
C ASP A 209 -16.17 4.58 -6.08
N LEU A 210 -17.05 3.58 -6.11
CA LEU A 210 -16.81 2.28 -5.47
C LEU A 210 -16.29 1.26 -6.48
N VAL A 211 -15.19 0.60 -6.16
CA VAL A 211 -14.61 -0.49 -6.95
C VAL A 211 -14.51 -1.76 -6.13
N MET A 212 -15.30 -2.77 -6.47
CA MET A 212 -15.16 -4.11 -5.90
C MET A 212 -14.55 -5.06 -6.95
N PRO A 213 -13.23 -5.32 -6.91
CA PRO A 213 -12.63 -6.27 -7.83
C PRO A 213 -13.15 -7.69 -7.56
N GLY A 214 -13.19 -8.49 -8.61
CA GLY A 214 -13.52 -9.91 -8.60
C GLY A 214 -12.55 -10.70 -9.48
N VAL A 215 -12.51 -12.02 -9.30
CA VAL A 215 -11.67 -12.89 -10.15
C VAL A 215 -12.16 -12.90 -11.60
N ASP A 216 -13.41 -12.49 -11.85
CA ASP A 216 -14.05 -12.49 -13.15
C ASP A 216 -14.25 -11.08 -13.75
N GLY A 217 -13.96 -10.02 -13.02
CA GLY A 217 -14.04 -8.64 -13.52
C GLY A 217 -14.05 -7.62 -12.39
N PHE A 218 -14.45 -6.39 -12.69
CA PHE A 218 -14.47 -5.28 -11.75
C PHE A 218 -15.89 -4.75 -11.61
N TRP A 219 -16.45 -4.81 -10.40
CA TRP A 219 -17.75 -4.23 -10.12
C TRP A 219 -17.56 -2.77 -9.72
N ILE A 220 -18.00 -1.87 -10.59
CA ILE A 220 -17.84 -0.42 -10.40
C ILE A 220 -19.21 0.20 -10.21
N SER A 221 -19.31 1.10 -9.25
CA SER A 221 -20.49 1.91 -8.98
C SER A 221 -20.08 3.37 -8.86
N VAL A 222 -20.59 4.19 -9.78
CA VAL A 222 -20.26 5.61 -9.87
C VAL A 222 -21.11 6.42 -8.90
N GLN A 223 -20.48 7.36 -8.19
CA GLN A 223 -21.20 8.29 -7.32
C GLN A 223 -21.85 9.40 -8.15
N ARG A 224 -23.11 9.72 -7.85
CA ARG A 224 -23.84 10.82 -8.47
C ARG A 224 -23.73 12.10 -7.65
N ASP A 225 -24.11 13.21 -8.27
CA ASP A 225 -24.11 14.55 -7.67
C ASP A 225 -24.88 14.66 -6.34
N ASP A 226 -25.89 13.82 -6.12
CA ASP A 226 -26.69 13.79 -4.89
C ASP A 226 -26.09 12.89 -3.79
N GLY A 227 -24.91 12.30 -4.02
CA GLY A 227 -24.25 11.35 -3.13
C GLY A 227 -24.81 9.93 -3.18
N SER A 228 -25.81 9.66 -4.04
CA SER A 228 -26.27 8.30 -4.33
C SER A 228 -25.30 7.58 -5.27
N PHE A 229 -25.39 6.26 -5.32
CA PHE A 229 -24.54 5.42 -6.16
C PHE A 229 -25.34 4.78 -7.30
N ALA A 230 -24.74 4.70 -8.49
CA ALA A 230 -25.29 3.92 -9.59
C ALA A 230 -25.31 2.42 -9.25
N PRO A 231 -26.25 1.62 -9.77
CA PRO A 231 -26.15 0.17 -9.64
C PRO A 231 -24.80 -0.34 -10.14
N PHE A 232 -24.22 -1.32 -9.43
CA PHE A 232 -22.96 -1.91 -9.85
C PHE A 232 -23.06 -2.46 -11.28
N SER A 233 -22.07 -2.09 -12.09
CA SER A 233 -21.87 -2.65 -13.42
C SER A 233 -20.51 -3.36 -13.46
N ARG A 234 -20.44 -4.45 -14.23
CA ARG A 234 -19.20 -5.22 -14.38
C ARG A 234 -18.41 -4.71 -15.57
N TYR A 235 -17.14 -4.42 -15.33
CA TYR A 235 -16.18 -3.94 -16.32
C TYR A 235 -14.95 -4.84 -16.38
N GLY A 236 -14.21 -4.75 -17.49
CA GLY A 236 -12.95 -5.44 -17.67
C GLY A 236 -13.05 -6.96 -17.77
N PRO A 237 -11.93 -7.63 -18.12
CA PRO A 237 -11.88 -9.07 -18.23
C PRO A 237 -11.63 -9.73 -16.88
N ALA A 238 -11.88 -11.05 -16.83
CA ALA A 238 -11.45 -11.91 -15.74
C ALA A 238 -9.94 -11.85 -15.51
N GLU A 239 -9.50 -12.26 -14.32
CA GLU A 239 -8.09 -12.38 -13.96
C GLU A 239 -7.35 -13.31 -14.93
N PRO A 240 -6.46 -12.80 -15.80
CA PRO A 240 -5.77 -13.61 -16.80
C PRO A 240 -4.85 -14.65 -16.16
N PHE A 241 -4.44 -14.44 -14.90
CA PHE A 241 -3.60 -15.37 -14.15
C PHE A 241 -4.40 -16.21 -13.13
N ALA A 242 -5.73 -16.29 -13.23
CA ALA A 242 -6.55 -17.00 -12.24
C ALA A 242 -6.09 -18.44 -12.00
N ASP A 243 -5.64 -19.14 -13.03
CA ASP A 243 -5.17 -20.53 -12.96
C ASP A 243 -3.65 -20.65 -12.68
N THR A 244 -2.96 -19.53 -12.49
CA THR A 244 -1.52 -19.51 -12.26
C THR A 244 -1.22 -19.81 -10.80
N PRO A 245 -0.32 -20.77 -10.49
CA PRO A 245 0.10 -21.05 -9.13
C PRO A 245 0.72 -19.82 -8.46
N VAL A 246 0.37 -19.60 -7.20
CA VAL A 246 0.96 -18.54 -6.37
C VAL A 246 2.32 -19.02 -5.84
N SER A 247 3.33 -18.15 -5.86
CA SER A 247 4.60 -18.43 -5.21
C SER A 247 4.51 -18.06 -3.72
N GLY A 248 5.20 -18.80 -2.85
CA GLY A 248 5.14 -18.57 -1.39
C GLY A 248 5.69 -17.22 -0.91
N PHE A 249 6.07 -16.31 -1.82
CA PHE A 249 6.47 -14.93 -1.54
C PHE A 249 5.35 -13.90 -1.79
N ASP A 250 4.24 -14.30 -2.42
CA ASP A 250 3.29 -13.34 -2.98
C ASP A 250 2.23 -12.85 -1.98
N LEU A 251 2.07 -13.52 -0.83
CA LEU A 251 1.06 -13.18 0.16
C LEU A 251 1.65 -13.25 1.56
N GLU A 252 1.50 -12.18 2.34
CA GLU A 252 2.10 -12.03 3.68
C GLU A 252 1.52 -12.98 4.76
N GLU A 253 0.59 -13.88 4.45
CA GLU A 253 -0.08 -14.69 5.47
C GLU A 253 -0.28 -16.16 5.05
N GLY A 254 0.32 -17.07 5.83
CA GLY A 254 0.07 -18.51 5.78
C GLY A 254 0.83 -19.27 4.68
N ALA A 255 1.33 -20.46 5.02
CA ALA A 255 1.86 -21.39 4.01
C ALA A 255 0.68 -21.86 3.14
N LEU A 256 0.43 -21.16 2.02
CA LEU A 256 -0.53 -21.60 1.01
C LEU A 256 -0.24 -23.06 0.65
N LYS A 257 -1.31 -23.83 0.45
CA LYS A 257 -1.14 -25.22 0.01
C LYS A 257 -0.40 -25.21 -1.33
N LYS A 258 0.55 -26.13 -1.51
CA LYS A 258 1.22 -26.29 -2.79
C LYS A 258 0.17 -26.48 -3.89
N GLY A 259 0.24 -25.65 -4.93
CA GLY A 259 -0.71 -25.68 -6.05
C GLY A 259 -1.89 -24.72 -5.95
N THR A 260 -2.01 -23.93 -4.88
CA THR A 260 -2.98 -22.82 -4.80
C THR A 260 -2.74 -21.82 -5.94
N THR A 261 -3.79 -21.45 -6.66
CA THR A 261 -3.75 -20.46 -7.75
C THR A 261 -4.18 -19.06 -7.31
N TYR A 262 -3.95 -18.03 -8.14
CA TYR A 262 -4.45 -16.68 -7.84
C TYR A 262 -5.98 -16.64 -7.71
N GLY A 263 -6.72 -17.42 -8.50
CA GLY A 263 -8.18 -17.54 -8.38
C GLY A 263 -8.61 -18.22 -7.07
N ASP A 264 -7.84 -19.21 -6.59
CA ASP A 264 -8.07 -19.87 -5.30
C ASP A 264 -7.81 -18.93 -4.12
N VAL A 265 -6.88 -17.98 -4.26
CA VAL A 265 -6.68 -16.92 -3.26
C VAL A 265 -7.84 -15.94 -3.31
N GLY A 266 -8.19 -15.46 -4.50
CA GLY A 266 -9.26 -14.49 -4.72
C GLY A 266 -8.93 -13.11 -4.15
N ILE A 267 -9.98 -12.37 -3.78
CA ILE A 267 -9.91 -10.97 -3.35
C ILE A 267 -9.72 -10.90 -1.84
N THR A 268 -8.59 -10.36 -1.41
CA THR A 268 -8.17 -10.23 0.00
C THR A 268 -7.56 -8.84 0.19
N ALA A 269 -7.36 -8.39 1.42
CA ALA A 269 -6.66 -7.13 1.69
C ALA A 269 -5.26 -7.07 1.04
N ALA A 270 -4.59 -8.22 0.89
CA ALA A 270 -3.27 -8.31 0.26
C ALA A 270 -3.31 -8.30 -1.27
N THR A 271 -4.38 -8.84 -1.89
CA THR A 271 -4.48 -8.96 -3.35
C THR A 271 -5.20 -7.79 -4.00
N VAL A 272 -6.10 -7.09 -3.29
CA VAL A 272 -6.87 -5.95 -3.82
C VAL A 272 -5.99 -4.94 -4.56
N PRO A 273 -4.86 -4.44 -4.03
CA PRO A 273 -4.02 -3.48 -4.74
C PRO A 273 -3.52 -4.00 -6.10
N LEU A 274 -3.32 -5.32 -6.24
CA LEU A 274 -2.87 -5.94 -7.50
C LEU A 274 -3.97 -5.89 -8.57
N TYR A 275 -5.22 -6.13 -8.18
CA TYR A 275 -6.38 -6.03 -9.07
C TYR A 275 -6.61 -4.59 -9.49
N LEU A 276 -6.58 -3.64 -8.54
CA LEU A 276 -6.86 -2.24 -8.82
C LEU A 276 -5.85 -1.59 -9.77
N ASN A 277 -4.60 -2.09 -9.82
CA ASN A 277 -3.59 -1.66 -10.79
C ASN A 277 -3.92 -2.01 -12.25
N ARG A 278 -4.96 -2.81 -12.51
CA ARG A 278 -5.42 -3.19 -13.85
C ARG A 278 -6.55 -2.28 -14.37
N ILE A 279 -7.01 -1.34 -13.55
CA ILE A 279 -7.91 -0.27 -13.96
C ILE A 279 -7.05 0.89 -14.42
N HIS A 280 -7.08 1.18 -15.71
CA HIS A 280 -6.36 2.32 -16.27
C HIS A 280 -7.36 3.43 -16.64
N GLN A 281 -6.92 4.66 -16.46
CA GLN A 281 -7.69 5.87 -16.73
C GLN A 281 -6.95 6.68 -17.81
N LEU A 282 -7.62 6.95 -18.93
CA LEU A 282 -7.11 7.83 -19.97
C LEU A 282 -8.26 8.39 -20.80
N ASP A 283 -8.08 9.60 -21.33
CA ASP A 283 -8.95 10.14 -22.38
C ASP A 283 -8.56 9.47 -23.71
N TYR A 284 -9.23 8.36 -24.05
CA TYR A 284 -8.87 7.58 -25.23
C TYR A 284 -9.44 8.19 -26.50
N ASP A 285 -10.70 8.64 -26.49
CA ASP A 285 -11.37 9.22 -27.65
C ASP A 285 -11.19 10.74 -27.81
N GLN A 286 -10.50 11.37 -26.85
CA GLN A 286 -10.05 12.75 -26.88
C GLN A 286 -11.18 13.77 -26.73
N ASP A 287 -12.22 13.40 -25.99
CA ASP A 287 -13.38 14.25 -25.71
C ASP A 287 -13.23 15.10 -24.43
N GLY A 288 -12.10 14.94 -23.72
CA GLY A 288 -11.80 15.62 -22.46
C GLY A 288 -12.32 14.89 -21.21
N ARG A 289 -12.94 13.72 -21.38
CA ARG A 289 -13.40 12.83 -20.30
C ARG A 289 -12.43 11.67 -20.12
N ILE A 290 -12.46 11.03 -18.96
CA ILE A 290 -11.56 9.92 -18.65
C ILE A 290 -12.28 8.60 -18.85
N ASP A 291 -11.78 7.79 -19.77
CA ASP A 291 -12.28 6.45 -20.02
C ASP A 291 -11.57 5.40 -19.15
N LEU A 292 -12.25 4.28 -18.94
CA LEU A 292 -11.65 3.11 -18.32
C LEU A 292 -11.06 2.19 -19.38
N ALA A 293 -9.79 1.84 -19.22
CA ALA A 293 -9.10 0.89 -20.07
C ALA A 293 -8.65 -0.35 -19.29
N PHE A 294 -8.94 -1.52 -19.86
CA PHE A 294 -8.55 -2.81 -19.31
C PHE A 294 -7.80 -3.61 -20.35
N TRP A 295 -6.64 -4.16 -19.98
CA TRP A 295 -5.95 -5.10 -20.85
C TRP A 295 -6.69 -6.43 -20.91
N ASN A 296 -7.00 -6.88 -22.12
CA ASN A 296 -7.68 -8.13 -22.41
C ASN A 296 -6.84 -8.97 -23.37
N ARG A 297 -5.77 -9.56 -22.83
CA ARG A 297 -4.82 -10.49 -23.47
C ARG A 297 -4.00 -9.95 -24.65
N ASP A 298 -4.63 -9.36 -25.65
CA ASP A 298 -4.00 -8.87 -26.89
C ASP A 298 -4.43 -7.45 -27.28
N HIS A 299 -5.38 -6.85 -26.56
CA HIS A 299 -5.88 -5.49 -26.79
C HIS A 299 -6.35 -4.85 -25.50
N PHE A 300 -6.55 -3.53 -25.53
CA PHE A 300 -7.31 -2.85 -24.48
C PHE A 300 -8.80 -2.79 -24.84
N ALA A 301 -9.63 -3.12 -23.87
CA ALA A 301 -11.07 -2.86 -23.86
C ALA A 301 -11.29 -1.50 -23.18
N ILE A 302 -11.84 -0.54 -23.92
CA ILE A 302 -12.10 0.83 -23.48
C ILE A 302 -13.59 1.01 -23.22
N HIS A 303 -13.95 1.39 -21.99
CA HIS A 303 -15.31 1.77 -21.61
C HIS A 303 -15.36 3.29 -21.53
N LEU A 304 -16.01 3.90 -22.54
CA LEU A 304 -16.07 5.35 -22.66
C LEU A 304 -16.89 5.97 -21.54
N GLN A 305 -16.42 7.10 -21.01
CA GLN A 305 -17.19 7.90 -20.07
C GLN A 305 -18.36 8.60 -20.79
N THR A 306 -19.53 8.63 -20.17
CA THR A 306 -20.72 9.27 -20.73
C THR A 306 -20.84 10.73 -20.27
N ASP A 307 -21.79 11.45 -20.84
CA ASP A 307 -22.16 12.80 -20.41
C ASP A 307 -22.63 12.85 -18.94
N THR A 308 -23.21 11.75 -18.44
CA THR A 308 -23.61 11.55 -17.03
C THR A 308 -22.48 11.08 -16.11
N ALA A 309 -21.23 11.08 -16.59
CA ALA A 309 -20.04 10.62 -15.86
C ALA A 309 -20.03 9.12 -15.46
N GLU A 310 -20.96 8.32 -16.01
CA GLU A 310 -20.94 6.85 -15.91
C GLU A 310 -20.10 6.26 -17.06
N PHE A 311 -19.93 4.94 -17.14
CA PHE A 311 -19.14 4.28 -18.19
C PHE A 311 -19.97 3.34 -19.05
N THR A 312 -19.74 3.33 -20.36
CA THR A 312 -20.44 2.44 -21.29
C THR A 312 -20.16 0.96 -20.98
N PRO A 313 -21.18 0.09 -20.83
CA PRO A 313 -20.95 -1.33 -20.53
C PRO A 313 -20.26 -2.09 -21.68
N ALA A 314 -20.51 -1.68 -22.92
CA ALA A 314 -19.89 -2.25 -24.10
C ALA A 314 -18.54 -1.59 -24.37
N ALA A 315 -17.47 -2.39 -24.35
CA ALA A 315 -16.13 -1.86 -24.59
C ALA A 315 -15.82 -1.69 -26.09
N THR A 316 -15.12 -0.61 -26.41
CA THR A 316 -14.45 -0.41 -27.70
C THR A 316 -13.06 -1.04 -27.65
N ARG A 317 -12.65 -1.72 -28.74
CA ARG A 317 -11.29 -2.27 -28.86
C ARG A 317 -10.30 -1.17 -29.24
N ALA A 318 -9.36 -0.86 -28.34
CA ALA A 318 -8.32 0.14 -28.60
C ALA A 318 -7.33 -0.31 -29.67
N ASN A 319 -6.73 0.66 -30.38
CA ASN A 319 -5.64 0.43 -31.31
C ASN A 319 -4.25 0.69 -30.70
N ILE A 320 -4.01 0.21 -29.48
CA ILE A 320 -2.70 0.30 -28.81
C ILE A 320 -1.89 -0.94 -29.18
N ARG A 321 -0.80 -0.75 -29.96
CA ARG A 321 0.00 -1.85 -30.55
C ARG A 321 1.40 -2.00 -29.97
N VAL A 322 1.67 -1.37 -28.83
CA VAL A 322 2.99 -1.50 -28.17
C VAL A 322 3.03 -2.86 -27.45
N PRO A 323 3.96 -3.76 -27.81
CA PRO A 323 3.97 -5.10 -27.24
C PRO A 323 4.49 -5.11 -25.81
N PHE A 324 3.81 -5.86 -24.95
CA PHE A 324 4.26 -6.21 -23.60
C PHE A 324 3.76 -7.61 -23.24
N ASP A 325 4.35 -8.22 -22.23
CA ASP A 325 4.03 -9.58 -21.80
C ASP A 325 2.83 -9.60 -20.86
N PHE A 326 2.73 -8.64 -19.92
CA PHE A 326 1.73 -8.64 -18.85
C PHE A 326 1.17 -7.24 -18.53
N ASP A 327 -0.09 -7.18 -18.07
CA ASP A 327 -0.78 -5.96 -17.63
C ASP A 327 -0.56 -5.60 -16.15
N GLY A 328 0.08 -6.49 -15.41
CA GLY A 328 0.28 -6.33 -13.98
C GLY A 328 1.62 -6.88 -13.53
N VAL A 329 2.20 -6.23 -12.54
CA VAL A 329 3.54 -6.53 -12.04
C VAL A 329 3.54 -7.79 -11.13
N TYR A 330 2.38 -8.28 -10.68
CA TYR A 330 2.25 -9.51 -9.90
C TYR A 330 2.40 -10.80 -10.72
N SER A 331 2.05 -10.76 -12.01
CA SER A 331 2.22 -11.86 -12.98
C SER A 331 3.65 -12.43 -13.05
N ARG A 332 4.64 -11.67 -12.56
CA ARG A 332 6.06 -12.05 -12.46
C ARG A 332 6.31 -13.26 -11.58
N ALA A 333 5.49 -13.49 -10.56
CA ALA A 333 5.72 -14.57 -9.62
C ALA A 333 5.67 -15.94 -10.29
N ALA A 334 4.86 -16.05 -11.35
CA ALA A 334 4.71 -17.24 -12.20
C ALA A 334 6.05 -17.76 -12.77
N ASP A 335 6.98 -16.87 -13.11
CA ASP A 335 8.29 -17.23 -13.69
C ASP A 335 9.24 -17.89 -12.65
N TYR A 336 8.89 -17.81 -11.36
CA TYR A 336 9.76 -18.18 -10.24
C TYR A 336 9.11 -19.14 -9.23
N THR A 337 7.86 -19.57 -9.46
CA THR A 337 7.09 -20.46 -8.58
C THR A 337 7.81 -21.76 -8.21
N ASP A 338 8.62 -22.31 -9.13
CA ASP A 338 9.36 -23.56 -8.93
C ASP A 338 10.74 -23.38 -8.28
N GLN A 339 11.14 -22.14 -7.96
CA GLN A 339 12.48 -21.84 -7.43
C GLN A 339 12.49 -21.81 -5.89
N GLY A 340 13.38 -22.60 -5.29
CA GLY A 340 13.65 -22.50 -3.85
C GLY A 340 14.31 -21.17 -3.46
N ILE A 341 14.20 -20.79 -2.19
CA ILE A 341 14.75 -19.53 -1.65
C ILE A 341 16.24 -19.32 -1.97
N PHE A 342 17.02 -20.40 -1.98
CA PHE A 342 18.43 -20.36 -2.38
C PHE A 342 18.57 -19.94 -3.85
N ALA A 343 17.77 -20.50 -4.77
CA ALA A 343 17.82 -20.14 -6.17
C ALA A 343 17.45 -18.67 -6.42
N LEU A 344 16.46 -18.16 -5.68
CA LEU A 344 16.00 -16.76 -5.73
C LEU A 344 17.04 -15.78 -5.19
N LEU A 345 17.69 -16.12 -4.06
CA LEU A 345 18.72 -15.27 -3.45
C LEU A 345 20.01 -15.23 -4.30
N PHE A 346 20.42 -16.38 -4.85
CA PHE A 346 21.69 -16.50 -5.55
C PHE A 346 21.61 -16.34 -7.07
N GLY A 347 20.40 -16.30 -7.64
CA GLY A 347 20.21 -16.05 -9.08
C GLY A 347 20.75 -17.17 -9.97
N ILE A 348 20.62 -18.42 -9.51
CA ILE A 348 21.03 -19.62 -10.25
C ILE A 348 19.91 -20.14 -11.18
N GLY A 349 18.75 -19.48 -11.17
CA GLY A 349 17.61 -19.79 -12.04
C GLY A 349 17.82 -19.41 -13.51
N LYS A 350 16.83 -19.75 -14.34
CA LYS A 350 16.77 -19.37 -15.75
C LYS A 350 16.74 -17.85 -15.87
N LYS A 351 17.43 -17.33 -16.89
CA LYS A 351 17.33 -15.90 -17.23
C LYS A 351 15.96 -15.62 -17.85
N THR A 352 15.23 -14.67 -17.27
CA THR A 352 13.95 -14.18 -17.74
C THR A 352 14.08 -12.72 -18.16
N GLU A 353 13.20 -12.31 -19.07
CA GLU A 353 13.05 -10.95 -19.56
C GLU A 353 11.56 -10.76 -19.83
N ARG A 354 10.93 -9.86 -19.06
CA ARG A 354 9.49 -9.60 -19.12
C ARG A 354 9.24 -8.10 -19.16
N THR A 355 8.41 -7.66 -20.10
CA THR A 355 7.91 -6.30 -20.19
C THR A 355 6.50 -6.26 -19.65
N VAL A 356 6.25 -5.39 -18.68
CA VAL A 356 4.94 -5.22 -18.07
C VAL A 356 4.43 -3.82 -18.35
N LEU A 357 3.13 -3.71 -18.60
CA LEU A 357 2.43 -2.45 -18.52
C LEU A 357 2.63 -1.88 -17.11
N HIS A 358 3.09 -0.63 -17.04
CA HIS A 358 3.26 0.04 -15.77
C HIS A 358 2.12 1.02 -15.51
N SER A 359 1.88 1.96 -16.42
CA SER A 359 0.86 3.01 -16.23
C SER A 359 0.54 3.74 -17.53
N PHE A 360 -0.63 4.38 -17.54
CA PHE A 360 -0.96 5.50 -18.42
C PHE A 360 -0.99 6.78 -17.59
N ARG A 361 -0.28 7.84 -18.03
CA ARG A 361 -0.25 9.15 -17.36
C ARG A 361 0.32 10.20 -18.31
N ASP A 362 -0.24 11.40 -18.33
CA ASP A 362 0.38 12.55 -19.02
C ASP A 362 1.67 12.96 -18.28
N LEU A 363 2.84 12.73 -18.90
CA LEU A 363 4.14 13.05 -18.32
C LEU A 363 4.70 14.36 -18.84
N ASN A 364 4.39 14.74 -20.07
CA ASN A 364 4.95 15.90 -20.76
C ASN A 364 4.07 17.16 -20.62
N GLY A 365 2.87 17.03 -20.06
CA GLY A 365 1.90 18.10 -19.82
C GLY A 365 1.12 18.51 -21.06
N ASP A 366 0.98 17.62 -22.06
CA ASP A 366 0.28 17.92 -23.32
C ASP A 366 -1.21 17.54 -23.33
N GLY A 367 -1.71 16.97 -22.22
CA GLY A 367 -3.08 16.52 -22.05
C GLY A 367 -3.35 15.11 -22.57
N ALA A 368 -2.44 14.49 -23.32
CA ALA A 368 -2.54 13.11 -23.76
C ALA A 368 -1.89 12.17 -22.75
N ALA A 369 -2.50 11.00 -22.51
CA ALA A 369 -1.88 10.01 -21.63
C ALA A 369 -0.65 9.37 -22.30
N ASP A 370 0.46 9.27 -21.58
CA ASP A 370 1.67 8.57 -22.01
C ASP A 370 1.71 7.14 -21.46
N LEU A 371 2.25 6.22 -22.26
CA LEU A 371 2.39 4.82 -21.88
C LEU A 371 3.78 4.57 -21.28
N VAL A 372 3.79 4.05 -20.04
CA VAL A 372 5.01 3.58 -19.39
C VAL A 372 5.04 2.05 -19.36
N LEU A 373 6.15 1.48 -19.82
CA LEU A 373 6.44 0.05 -19.73
C LEU A 373 7.65 -0.21 -18.84
N LEU A 374 7.61 -1.30 -18.07
CA LEU A 374 8.70 -1.78 -17.24
C LEU A 374 9.21 -3.13 -17.76
N THR A 375 10.44 -3.17 -18.28
CA THR A 375 11.14 -4.42 -18.59
C THR A 375 12.01 -4.86 -17.41
N LEU A 376 11.79 -6.07 -16.91
CA LEU A 376 12.59 -6.71 -15.87
C LEU A 376 13.40 -7.86 -16.47
N ARG A 377 14.72 -7.77 -16.34
CA ARG A 377 15.66 -8.75 -16.91
C ARG A 377 16.59 -9.30 -15.85
N GLY A 378 16.58 -10.61 -15.62
CA GLY A 378 17.39 -11.20 -14.56
C GLY A 378 17.30 -12.71 -14.46
N ARG A 379 17.92 -13.28 -13.44
CA ARG A 379 17.84 -14.73 -13.13
C ARG A 379 17.05 -15.04 -11.85
N SER A 380 16.65 -14.00 -11.13
CA SER A 380 15.84 -14.03 -9.92
C SER A 380 15.35 -12.62 -9.57
N ILE A 381 14.36 -12.52 -8.68
CA ILE A 381 13.82 -11.24 -8.17
C ILE A 381 14.89 -10.31 -7.57
N THR A 382 15.95 -10.87 -6.96
CA THR A 382 17.06 -10.12 -6.36
C THR A 382 18.21 -9.78 -7.34
N LYS A 383 18.14 -10.32 -8.56
CA LYS A 383 19.13 -10.15 -9.65
C LYS A 383 18.49 -9.65 -10.94
N GLN A 384 17.34 -8.98 -10.84
CA GLN A 384 16.65 -8.34 -11.96
C GLN A 384 17.08 -6.88 -12.11
N ARG A 385 17.35 -6.48 -13.35
CA ARG A 385 17.52 -5.08 -13.73
C ARG A 385 16.23 -4.56 -14.31
N SER A 386 15.84 -3.36 -13.90
CA SER A 386 14.71 -2.63 -14.46
C SER A 386 15.15 -1.77 -15.63
N GLN A 387 14.30 -1.70 -16.64
CA GLN A 387 14.35 -0.72 -17.71
C GLN A 387 12.94 -0.16 -17.87
N TYR A 388 12.81 1.16 -17.92
CA TYR A 388 11.53 1.82 -18.18
C TYR A 388 11.56 2.38 -19.58
N ALA A 389 10.48 2.22 -20.32
CA ALA A 389 10.27 2.78 -21.64
C ALA A 389 9.04 3.67 -21.59
N VAL A 390 9.17 4.90 -22.08
CA VAL A 390 8.07 5.88 -22.18
C VAL A 390 7.74 6.04 -23.65
N HIS A 391 6.46 5.94 -23.97
CA HIS A 391 5.91 6.19 -25.29
C HIS A 391 4.92 7.35 -25.14
N PHE A 392 5.22 8.50 -25.75
CA PHE A 392 4.35 9.66 -25.67
C PHE A 392 3.06 9.44 -26.45
N GLY A 393 1.95 9.84 -25.84
CA GLY A 393 0.64 9.78 -26.45
C GLY A 393 0.54 10.71 -27.66
N LYS A 394 -0.12 10.26 -28.72
CA LYS A 394 -0.42 11.10 -29.89
C LYS A 394 -1.89 11.03 -30.23
N SER A 395 -2.47 12.21 -30.39
CA SER A 395 -3.83 12.37 -30.88
C SER A 395 -4.00 11.83 -32.30
N SER A 396 -5.15 11.20 -32.56
CA SER A 396 -5.52 10.68 -33.88
C SER A 396 -7.04 10.63 -34.02
N SER A 397 -7.53 10.55 -35.26
CA SER A 397 -8.97 10.41 -35.57
C SER A 397 -9.66 9.20 -34.93
N ASP A 398 -8.91 8.20 -34.48
CA ASP A 398 -9.44 6.93 -33.97
C ASP A 398 -9.10 6.75 -32.47
N GLY A 399 -8.79 7.86 -31.80
CA GLY A 399 -8.34 7.92 -30.42
C GLY A 399 -6.82 7.92 -30.25
N LEU A 400 -6.38 7.79 -29.00
CA LEU A 400 -5.00 7.88 -28.56
C LEU A 400 -4.11 6.78 -29.17
N ARG A 401 -2.93 7.17 -29.69
CA ARG A 401 -1.95 6.27 -30.31
C ARG A 401 -0.56 6.41 -29.69
N PHE A 402 0.19 5.31 -29.76
CA PHE A 402 1.57 5.20 -29.29
C PHE A 402 2.45 4.59 -30.36
N GLU A 403 3.65 5.15 -30.56
CA GLU A 403 4.65 4.56 -31.45
C GLU A 403 5.25 3.30 -30.82
N ALA A 404 5.63 2.33 -31.65
CA ALA A 404 6.26 1.10 -31.15
C ALA A 404 7.66 1.33 -30.55
N ASN A 405 8.37 2.36 -31.03
CA ASN A 405 9.66 2.75 -30.46
C ASN A 405 9.41 3.75 -29.31
N PRO A 406 10.06 3.58 -28.15
CA PRO A 406 9.91 4.51 -27.04
C PRO A 406 10.62 5.84 -27.31
N ASP A 407 10.00 6.93 -26.87
CA ASP A 407 10.55 8.29 -26.91
C ASP A 407 11.64 8.48 -25.84
N ALA A 408 11.51 7.82 -24.68
CA ALA A 408 12.53 7.80 -23.64
C ALA A 408 12.75 6.40 -23.06
N THR A 409 13.98 6.12 -22.64
CA THR A 409 14.32 4.86 -21.97
C THR A 409 15.24 5.09 -20.79
N PHE A 410 14.86 4.58 -19.62
CA PHE A 410 15.61 4.68 -18.38
C PHE A 410 16.13 3.32 -17.97
N ARG A 411 17.39 3.26 -17.54
CA ARG A 411 18.01 2.04 -17.00
C ARG A 411 18.60 2.34 -15.62
N PRO A 412 17.75 2.36 -14.57
CA PRO A 412 18.21 2.57 -13.21
C PRO A 412 19.32 1.59 -12.82
N ARG A 413 20.22 2.02 -11.93
CA ARG A 413 21.44 1.26 -11.60
C ARG A 413 21.19 0.03 -10.70
N GLY A 414 20.02 -0.08 -10.09
CA GLY A 414 19.66 -1.16 -9.19
C GLY A 414 19.71 -2.54 -9.85
N LYS A 415 19.90 -3.56 -9.02
CA LYS A 415 19.95 -4.98 -9.45
C LYS A 415 18.87 -5.83 -8.80
N ALA A 416 17.99 -5.22 -8.01
CA ALA A 416 16.90 -5.86 -7.29
C ALA A 416 15.55 -5.39 -7.82
N GLY A 417 15.42 -5.15 -9.13
CA GLY A 417 14.21 -4.66 -9.79
C GLY A 417 12.96 -5.52 -9.55
N GLY A 418 13.14 -6.80 -9.20
CA GLY A 418 12.04 -7.71 -8.85
C GLY A 418 11.66 -7.72 -7.37
N MET A 419 12.46 -7.12 -6.49
CA MET A 419 12.12 -6.92 -5.07
C MET A 419 11.34 -5.61 -4.95
N GLN A 420 10.12 -5.59 -5.48
CA GLN A 420 9.16 -4.50 -5.25
C GLN A 420 8.27 -4.63 -4.00
N PRO A 421 8.21 -5.76 -3.25
CA PRO A 421 7.66 -5.71 -1.91
C PRO A 421 8.39 -4.62 -1.14
N TRP A 422 7.64 -3.85 -0.34
CA TRP A 422 8.17 -2.74 0.49
C TRP A 422 8.54 -1.47 -0.27
N GLY A 423 7.98 -1.18 -1.44
CA GLY A 423 8.14 0.12 -2.13
C GLY A 423 9.58 0.48 -2.57
N TYR A 424 10.57 -0.38 -2.32
CA TYR A 424 11.93 -0.25 -2.84
C TYR A 424 12.06 -0.98 -4.18
N ALA A 425 12.97 -0.55 -5.05
CA ALA A 425 12.96 -0.90 -6.48
C ALA A 425 11.68 -0.45 -7.22
N SER A 426 11.07 0.63 -6.75
CA SER A 426 9.91 1.31 -7.34
C SER A 426 10.31 2.62 -8.02
N GLN A 427 9.29 3.29 -8.54
CA GLN A 427 9.33 4.60 -9.16
C GLN A 427 8.15 5.41 -8.64
N SER A 428 8.32 6.73 -8.59
CA SER A 428 7.20 7.67 -8.47
C SER A 428 7.31 8.74 -9.55
N PHE A 429 6.18 9.38 -9.80
CA PHE A 429 5.91 10.31 -10.86
C PHE A 429 5.41 11.59 -10.20
N GLU A 430 6.25 12.61 -10.13
CA GLU A 430 6.00 13.81 -9.33
C GLU A 430 6.47 15.05 -10.10
N ASP A 431 5.81 16.18 -9.88
CA ASP A 431 6.28 17.48 -10.36
C ASP A 431 7.17 18.12 -9.27
N PHE A 432 8.51 17.94 -9.36
CA PHE A 432 9.43 18.42 -8.32
C PHE A 432 9.72 19.92 -8.40
N ASP A 433 9.64 20.51 -9.59
CA ASP A 433 9.96 21.93 -9.79
C ASP A 433 8.74 22.82 -10.03
N GLY A 434 7.54 22.24 -10.13
CA GLY A 434 6.26 22.94 -10.23
C GLY A 434 5.98 23.44 -11.65
N ASP A 435 6.55 22.81 -12.68
CA ASP A 435 6.40 23.23 -14.08
C ASP A 435 5.17 22.65 -14.79
N GLY A 436 4.37 21.83 -14.08
CA GLY A 436 3.20 21.14 -14.58
C GLY A 436 3.52 19.86 -15.36
N ARG A 437 4.80 19.48 -15.45
CA ARG A 437 5.24 18.21 -16.06
C ARG A 437 5.68 17.23 -14.99
N THR A 438 5.71 15.97 -15.37
CA THR A 438 6.00 14.89 -14.43
C THR A 438 7.46 14.43 -14.55
N ASP A 439 8.21 14.59 -13.47
CA ASP A 439 9.53 14.00 -13.30
C ASP A 439 9.44 12.56 -12.78
N MET A 440 10.53 11.79 -12.95
CA MET A 440 10.59 10.40 -12.54
C MET A 440 11.62 10.18 -11.42
N LEU A 441 11.17 9.79 -10.24
CA LEU A 441 12.01 9.33 -9.12
C LEU A 441 12.13 7.80 -9.16
N PHE A 442 13.35 7.27 -9.20
CA PHE A 442 13.64 5.85 -9.01
C PHE A 442 14.20 5.57 -7.62
N ARG A 443 13.59 4.64 -6.86
CA ARG A 443 14.06 4.17 -5.55
C ARG A 443 14.83 2.86 -5.71
N GLN A 444 16.16 2.88 -5.78
CA GLN A 444 16.94 1.71 -6.18
C GLN A 444 17.71 1.07 -5.02
N VAL A 445 17.47 -0.21 -4.75
CA VAL A 445 18.27 -0.96 -3.77
C VAL A 445 19.53 -1.51 -4.43
N LYS A 446 20.70 -1.15 -3.89
CA LYS A 446 21.97 -1.72 -4.33
C LYS A 446 22.32 -2.94 -3.47
N VAL A 447 21.76 -4.10 -3.83
CA VAL A 447 22.13 -5.39 -3.20
C VAL A 447 23.02 -6.21 -4.13
N ASP A 448 24.29 -6.36 -3.78
CA ASP A 448 25.18 -7.38 -4.35
C ASP A 448 25.33 -8.57 -3.39
N PHE A 449 26.09 -9.61 -3.78
CA PHE A 449 26.27 -10.82 -2.97
C PHE A 449 26.83 -10.50 -1.57
N GLY A 450 27.83 -9.62 -1.49
CA GLY A 450 28.40 -9.17 -0.22
C GLY A 450 27.39 -8.36 0.59
N GLY A 451 26.63 -7.47 -0.06
CA GLY A 451 25.58 -6.68 0.56
C GLY A 451 24.47 -7.53 1.20
N MET A 452 24.05 -8.63 0.54
CA MET A 452 23.07 -9.55 1.09
C MET A 452 23.62 -10.32 2.30
N LEU A 453 24.86 -10.82 2.23
CA LEU A 453 25.50 -11.49 3.37
C LEU A 453 25.68 -10.54 4.57
N LEU A 454 26.10 -9.30 4.29
CA LEU A 454 26.21 -8.24 5.30
C LEU A 454 24.84 -7.93 5.92
N ALA A 455 23.79 -7.86 5.12
CA ALA A 455 22.43 -7.66 5.60
C ALA A 455 21.97 -8.79 6.53
N LEU A 456 22.30 -10.04 6.22
CA LEU A 456 22.01 -11.22 7.05
C LEU A 456 22.73 -11.23 8.40
N ILE A 457 23.87 -10.53 8.53
CA ILE A 457 24.59 -10.34 9.81
C ILE A 457 24.30 -8.98 10.47
N GLY A 458 23.18 -8.34 10.10
CA GLY A 458 22.71 -7.09 10.71
C GLY A 458 23.42 -5.81 10.25
N LYS A 459 24.08 -5.84 9.07
CA LYS A 459 24.76 -4.66 8.50
C LYS A 459 23.95 -4.00 7.40
N SER A 460 24.22 -2.72 7.19
CA SER A 460 23.41 -1.82 6.37
C SER A 460 23.51 -2.03 4.85
N VAL A 461 22.36 -2.02 4.17
CA VAL A 461 22.18 -1.79 2.73
C VAL A 461 21.92 -0.29 2.49
N ALA A 462 22.09 0.16 1.24
CA ALA A 462 21.80 1.52 0.81
C ALA A 462 20.74 1.55 -0.28
N ILE A 463 19.91 2.59 -0.24
CA ILE A 463 18.93 2.93 -1.27
C ILE A 463 19.48 4.15 -2.00
N ASP A 464 19.64 4.04 -3.32
CA ASP A 464 20.03 5.12 -4.21
C ASP A 464 18.75 5.67 -4.87
N LEU A 465 18.46 6.95 -4.63
CA LEU A 465 17.40 7.70 -5.28
C LEU A 465 17.98 8.40 -6.51
N GLU A 466 17.36 8.25 -7.67
CA GLU A 466 17.73 8.95 -8.91
C GLU A 466 16.50 9.64 -9.48
N ILE A 467 16.56 10.96 -9.71
CA ILE A 467 15.45 11.74 -10.27
C ILE A 467 15.81 12.19 -11.68
N PHE A 468 14.98 11.86 -12.65
CA PHE A 468 15.10 12.26 -14.05
C PHE A 468 14.07 13.35 -14.34
N SER A 469 14.55 14.50 -14.80
CA SER A 469 13.68 15.65 -15.04
C SER A 469 13.04 15.61 -16.43
N MET A 470 11.79 16.03 -16.54
CA MET A 470 11.13 16.38 -17.78
C MET A 470 11.39 17.87 -18.07
N GLN A 471 12.01 18.20 -19.21
CA GLN A 471 12.25 19.59 -19.59
C GLN A 471 11.87 19.80 -21.04
N GLU A 472 11.05 20.83 -21.30
CA GLU A 472 10.58 21.16 -22.65
C GLU A 472 9.93 19.97 -23.37
N GLY A 473 9.20 19.12 -22.63
CA GLY A 473 8.53 17.93 -23.15
C GLY A 473 9.47 16.74 -23.44
N VAL A 474 10.74 16.80 -23.02
CA VAL A 474 11.70 15.71 -23.19
C VAL A 474 12.40 15.36 -21.89
N PHE A 475 12.50 14.07 -21.59
CA PHE A 475 13.27 13.61 -20.45
C PHE A 475 14.79 13.73 -20.67
N ARG A 476 15.49 14.24 -19.66
CA ARG A 476 16.95 14.25 -19.67
C ARG A 476 17.52 12.84 -19.59
N THR A 477 18.59 12.57 -20.33
CA THR A 477 19.25 11.25 -20.37
C THR A 477 20.08 10.92 -19.11
N LYS A 478 20.32 11.90 -18.24
CA LYS A 478 21.02 11.75 -16.96
C LYS A 478 20.13 12.28 -15.84
N PRO A 479 20.17 11.68 -14.64
CA PRO A 479 19.38 12.17 -13.53
C PRO A 479 19.84 13.57 -13.10
N ALA A 480 18.87 14.45 -12.85
CA ALA A 480 19.02 15.79 -12.30
C ALA A 480 19.51 15.74 -10.85
N ALA A 481 18.94 14.84 -10.05
CA ALA A 481 19.29 14.66 -8.65
C ALA A 481 19.62 13.20 -8.32
N ARG A 482 20.55 13.02 -7.38
CA ARG A 482 20.85 11.72 -6.74
C ARG A 482 20.90 11.89 -5.23
N ARG A 483 20.29 10.98 -4.49
CA ARG A 483 20.39 10.90 -3.02
C ARG A 483 20.68 9.47 -2.60
N LYS A 484 21.45 9.30 -1.53
CA LYS A 484 21.81 7.98 -1.02
C LYS A 484 21.41 7.85 0.44
N LEU A 485 20.42 7.02 0.69
CA LEU A 485 19.99 6.64 2.03
C LEU A 485 20.87 5.46 2.48
N ARG A 486 21.56 5.61 3.61
CA ARG A 486 22.44 4.58 4.19
C ARG A 486 21.78 4.07 5.46
N ARG A 487 21.95 2.78 5.78
CA ARG A 487 21.52 2.13 7.05
C ARG A 487 20.15 1.44 7.01
N PHE A 488 19.93 0.60 5.99
CA PHE A 488 18.82 -0.36 5.95
C PHE A 488 19.28 -1.76 6.42
N SER A 489 18.66 -2.40 7.43
CA SER A 489 19.01 -3.77 7.85
C SER A 489 17.82 -4.73 7.71
N PRO A 490 17.64 -5.40 6.56
CA PRO A 490 16.47 -6.23 6.27
C PRO A 490 16.35 -7.54 7.06
N PHE A 491 17.40 -7.98 7.78
CA PHE A 491 17.45 -9.33 8.35
C PHE A 491 18.01 -9.41 9.77
N ALA A 492 18.18 -8.28 10.46
CA ALA A 492 18.35 -8.32 11.91
C ALA A 492 16.99 -8.77 12.47
N GLY A 493 16.95 -9.86 13.26
CA GLY A 493 15.74 -10.64 13.60
C GLY A 493 14.47 -9.80 13.80
N ALA A 494 13.31 -10.36 13.45
CA ALA A 494 12.00 -9.72 13.23
C ALA A 494 11.76 -8.34 13.89
N ASP A 495 12.10 -8.17 15.16
CA ASP A 495 12.01 -6.93 15.93
C ASP A 495 13.04 -5.84 15.57
N ASN A 496 13.91 -6.04 14.58
CA ASN A 496 15.05 -5.16 14.30
C ASN A 496 15.23 -4.77 12.82
N ILE A 497 14.23 -5.06 11.98
CA ILE A 497 14.16 -4.58 10.61
C ILE A 497 13.64 -3.13 10.62
N PHE A 498 14.28 -2.25 9.87
CA PHE A 498 13.90 -0.84 9.72
C PHE A 498 13.91 -0.49 8.24
N PHE A 499 12.75 -0.29 7.63
CA PHE A 499 12.55 0.20 6.27
C PHE A 499 12.30 1.72 6.33
N PRO A 500 13.26 2.55 5.90
CA PRO A 500 13.14 4.00 6.06
C PRO A 500 12.07 4.57 5.12
N PRO A 501 11.08 5.35 5.62
CA PRO A 501 10.07 5.95 4.77
C PRO A 501 10.69 6.88 3.73
N VAL A 502 10.17 6.83 2.49
CA VAL A 502 10.54 7.73 1.38
C VAL A 502 9.26 8.26 0.73
N MET A 503 8.85 9.46 1.15
CA MET A 503 7.63 10.13 0.73
C MET A 503 7.95 11.37 -0.10
N THR A 504 7.00 11.78 -0.94
CA THR A 504 7.09 12.94 -1.83
C THR A 504 5.80 13.74 -1.71
N GLY A 505 5.91 15.06 -1.52
CA GLY A 505 4.77 15.97 -1.38
C GLY A 505 5.20 17.37 -0.95
N ASP A 506 4.34 18.38 -1.12
CA ASP A 506 4.64 19.76 -0.74
C ASP A 506 4.44 19.96 0.78
N VAL A 507 5.51 19.83 1.56
CA VAL A 507 5.47 19.92 3.02
C VAL A 507 5.61 21.36 3.50
N ASN A 508 6.15 22.24 2.66
CA ASN A 508 6.44 23.62 3.03
C ASN A 508 5.47 24.65 2.42
N GLY A 509 4.58 24.20 1.52
CA GLY A 509 3.51 24.99 0.91
C GLY A 509 3.98 25.91 -0.22
N ASP A 510 5.13 25.63 -0.84
CA ASP A 510 5.68 26.46 -1.91
C ASP A 510 5.25 26.04 -3.33
N GLY A 511 4.35 25.06 -3.42
CA GLY A 511 3.82 24.51 -4.66
C GLY A 511 4.78 23.55 -5.37
N ARG A 512 5.89 23.13 -4.73
CA ARG A 512 6.84 22.17 -5.29
C ARG A 512 6.88 20.89 -4.46
N THR A 513 7.13 19.77 -5.12
CA THR A 513 7.23 18.49 -4.40
C THR A 513 8.54 18.44 -3.60
N ASP A 514 8.44 18.25 -2.29
CA ASP A 514 9.57 17.96 -1.41
C ASP A 514 9.86 16.46 -1.35
N LEU A 515 11.11 16.10 -1.04
CA LEU A 515 11.48 14.72 -0.69
C LEU A 515 11.64 14.56 0.81
N VAL A 516 10.81 13.71 1.41
CA VAL A 516 10.86 13.35 2.83
C VAL A 516 11.43 11.94 2.96
N ALA A 517 12.59 11.80 3.58
CA ALA A 517 13.29 10.51 3.65
C ALA A 517 13.83 10.19 5.05
N GLY A 518 13.55 8.99 5.53
CA GLY A 518 14.15 8.43 6.73
C GLY A 518 15.67 8.31 6.58
N ARG A 519 16.42 8.93 7.50
CA ARG A 519 17.88 8.87 7.52
C ARG A 519 18.37 7.70 8.38
N ASP A 520 17.78 7.55 9.55
CA ASP A 520 17.99 6.48 10.52
C ASP A 520 16.74 6.39 11.42
N PRO A 521 16.59 5.38 12.31
CA PRO A 521 15.36 5.18 13.07
C PRO A 521 14.87 6.37 13.90
N GLU A 522 15.70 7.38 14.17
CA GLU A 522 15.38 8.54 14.99
C GLU A 522 15.49 9.86 14.22
N LYS A 523 15.62 9.80 12.89
CA LYS A 523 15.89 10.99 12.08
C LYS A 523 15.26 10.94 10.70
N LEU A 524 14.51 11.99 10.40
CA LEU A 524 13.96 12.30 9.09
C LEU A 524 14.75 13.42 8.42
N HIS A 525 14.95 13.34 7.11
CA HIS A 525 15.50 14.42 6.29
C HIS A 525 14.44 14.91 5.31
N LEU A 526 14.18 16.22 5.32
CA LEU A 526 13.38 16.93 4.32
C LEU A 526 14.34 17.60 3.32
N TYR A 527 14.19 17.30 2.03
CA TYR A 527 14.88 18.01 0.95
C TYR A 527 13.83 18.84 0.21
N PRO A 528 13.86 20.18 0.32
CA PRO A 528 12.87 21.01 -0.36
C PRO A 528 12.94 20.88 -1.88
N GLY A 529 11.80 20.92 -2.55
CA GLY A 529 11.68 21.13 -3.99
C GLY A 529 12.31 22.46 -4.38
N VAL A 530 13.01 22.51 -5.52
CA VAL A 530 13.58 23.77 -6.02
C VAL A 530 13.34 23.91 -7.51
N ALA A 531 13.05 25.13 -7.94
CA ALA A 531 12.83 25.44 -9.34
C ALA A 531 14.07 25.10 -10.20
N GLY A 532 13.81 24.60 -11.41
CA GLY A 532 14.83 24.36 -12.42
C GLY A 532 15.60 23.05 -12.22
N PRO A 533 16.75 22.89 -12.92
CA PRO A 533 17.32 21.58 -13.23
C PRO A 533 17.90 20.80 -12.04
N GLU A 534 17.90 21.36 -10.83
CA GLU A 534 18.39 20.68 -9.63
C GLU A 534 17.31 19.85 -8.93
N LEU A 535 16.02 20.19 -9.12
CA LEU A 535 14.79 19.59 -8.56
C LEU A 535 14.69 19.56 -7.03
N LEU A 536 15.79 19.30 -6.31
CA LEU A 536 15.84 19.22 -4.86
C LEU A 536 17.02 19.98 -4.27
N GLY A 537 16.77 20.66 -3.16
CA GLY A 537 17.79 21.31 -2.33
C GLY A 537 18.93 20.38 -1.94
N LYS A 538 20.18 20.88 -2.03
CA LYS A 538 21.40 20.07 -1.77
C LYS A 538 21.55 19.65 -0.31
N LYS A 539 21.11 20.49 0.62
CA LYS A 539 21.18 20.24 2.06
C LYS A 539 19.78 19.93 2.58
N PRO A 540 19.59 18.83 3.32
CA PRO A 540 18.32 18.56 3.96
C PRO A 540 18.14 19.40 5.21
N VAL A 541 16.89 19.63 5.59
CA VAL A 541 16.55 19.94 6.98
C VAL A 541 16.37 18.62 7.74
N ALA A 542 17.05 18.48 8.87
CA ALA A 542 16.96 17.27 9.70
C ALA A 542 15.92 17.47 10.81
N VAL A 543 15.02 16.51 10.96
CA VAL A 543 14.01 16.45 12.01
C VAL A 543 14.31 15.21 12.87
N ASN A 544 14.49 15.41 14.17
CA ASN A 544 14.67 14.30 15.11
C ASN A 544 13.28 13.78 15.48
N VAL A 545 12.98 12.55 15.09
CA VAL A 545 11.69 11.91 15.35
C VAL A 545 11.87 10.42 15.23
N LEU A 546 11.27 9.66 16.15
CA LEU A 546 11.26 8.20 16.01
C LEU A 546 10.45 7.87 14.76
N LEU A 547 11.03 7.10 13.84
CA LEU A 547 10.37 6.63 12.64
C LEU A 547 9.74 5.25 12.88
N PRO A 548 8.61 4.93 12.21
CA PRO A 548 8.10 3.58 12.21
C PRO A 548 9.11 2.64 11.54
N ARG A 549 8.99 1.35 11.86
CA ARG A 549 9.90 0.33 11.34
C ARG A 549 9.56 -0.11 9.91
N ASP A 550 8.31 0.09 9.51
CA ASP A 550 7.80 -0.15 8.18
C ASP A 550 7.50 1.19 7.52
N GLU A 551 7.87 1.36 6.25
CA GLU A 551 7.58 2.60 5.53
C GLU A 551 6.08 2.79 5.27
N ARG A 552 5.31 1.70 5.22
CA ARG A 552 3.83 1.73 5.03
C ARG A 552 3.10 2.40 6.18
N ASP A 553 3.79 2.56 7.31
CA ASP A 553 3.30 3.21 8.51
C ASP A 553 3.67 4.70 8.59
N ALA A 554 4.25 5.26 7.53
CA ALA A 554 4.44 6.70 7.39
C ALA A 554 3.68 7.19 6.14
N ARG A 555 2.96 8.30 6.28
CA ARG A 555 2.28 8.95 5.15
C ARG A 555 2.32 10.46 5.25
N LEU A 556 2.12 11.09 4.11
CA LEU A 556 1.82 12.51 4.00
C LEU A 556 0.30 12.69 3.91
N ALA A 557 -0.24 13.70 4.58
CA ALA A 557 -1.64 14.10 4.49
C ALA A 557 -1.76 15.57 4.92
N ASP A 558 -2.59 16.36 4.24
CA ASP A 558 -2.96 17.70 4.70
C ASP A 558 -4.01 17.56 5.82
N MET A 559 -3.56 17.53 7.07
CA MET A 559 -4.42 17.23 8.22
C MET A 559 -5.23 18.45 8.64
N ASN A 560 -4.77 19.67 8.36
CA ASN A 560 -5.42 20.91 8.79
C ASN A 560 -6.01 21.73 7.61
N LEU A 561 -5.98 21.17 6.40
CA LEU A 561 -6.45 21.78 5.16
C LEU A 561 -5.81 23.13 4.86
N ASP A 562 -4.54 23.30 5.24
CA ASP A 562 -3.78 24.55 5.02
C ASP A 562 -3.01 24.56 3.69
N GLY A 563 -3.13 23.48 2.90
CA GLY A 563 -2.46 23.31 1.62
C GLY A 563 -1.04 22.74 1.73
N LYS A 564 -0.56 22.45 2.95
CA LYS A 564 0.72 21.78 3.19
C LYS A 564 0.48 20.33 3.55
N GLN A 565 1.44 19.48 3.21
CA GLN A 565 1.43 18.08 3.60
C GLN A 565 2.06 17.90 4.98
N ASP A 566 1.28 17.40 5.93
CA ASP A 566 1.76 16.99 7.26
C ASP A 566 2.32 15.57 7.22
N ILE A 567 3.11 15.21 8.23
CA ILE A 567 3.67 13.86 8.34
C ILE A 567 2.98 13.09 9.46
N VAL A 568 2.37 11.95 9.11
CA VAL A 568 1.74 11.01 10.05
C VAL A 568 2.58 9.75 10.15
N LEU A 569 3.00 9.40 11.37
CA LEU A 569 3.84 8.26 11.69
C LEU A 569 3.12 7.30 12.65
N HIS A 570 2.77 6.11 12.19
CA HIS A 570 2.06 5.09 12.97
C HIS A 570 3.04 4.05 13.53
N HIS A 571 3.30 4.09 14.82
CA HIS A 571 4.08 3.08 15.52
C HIS A 571 3.17 1.95 15.98
N ARG A 572 3.09 0.89 15.18
CA ARG A 572 2.38 -0.34 15.55
C ARG A 572 3.11 -1.10 16.65
N SER A 573 2.35 -1.69 17.57
CA SER A 573 2.89 -2.57 18.61
C SER A 573 2.04 -3.82 18.79
N ARG A 574 2.69 -4.95 19.05
CA ARG A 574 2.02 -6.23 19.38
C ARG A 574 1.68 -6.35 20.86
N ASN A 575 2.39 -5.60 21.70
CA ASN A 575 2.36 -5.75 23.17
C ASN A 575 1.84 -4.50 23.89
N GLU A 576 1.91 -3.36 23.23
CA GLU A 576 1.49 -2.05 23.74
C GLU A 576 0.45 -1.49 22.79
N PRO A 577 -0.33 -0.49 23.21
CA PRO A 577 -1.18 0.27 22.30
C PRO A 577 -0.36 0.91 21.17
N ASP A 578 -0.98 1.03 20.00
CA ASP A 578 -0.36 1.75 18.88
C ASP A 578 -0.16 3.22 19.25
N ARG A 579 0.83 3.85 18.61
CA ARG A 579 1.14 5.25 18.86
C ARG A 579 1.26 6.00 17.56
N VAL A 580 0.58 7.13 17.43
CA VAL A 580 0.65 7.97 16.23
C VAL A 580 1.36 9.27 16.59
N VAL A 581 2.41 9.58 15.85
CA VAL A 581 3.10 10.88 15.91
C VAL A 581 2.69 11.67 14.67
N ILE A 582 2.24 12.90 14.88
CA ILE A 582 1.87 13.84 13.83
C ILE A 582 2.84 15.01 13.87
N LEU A 583 3.42 15.34 12.73
CA LEU A 583 4.19 16.56 12.52
C LEU A 583 3.38 17.47 11.60
N MET A 584 2.61 18.39 12.18
CA MET A 584 1.85 19.37 11.42
C MET A 584 2.79 20.46 10.90
N ALA A 585 2.81 20.71 9.61
CA ALA A 585 3.60 21.75 8.96
C ALA A 585 3.13 23.15 9.44
N ARG A 586 4.06 24.10 9.48
CA ARG A 586 3.80 25.48 9.95
C ARG A 586 3.72 26.50 8.84
#